data_AF-A0AAR5QCQ2-F1
#
_entry.id   AF-A0AAR5QCQ2-F1
#
_cell.length_a   1.000
_cell.length_b   1.000
_cell.length_c   1.000
_cell.angle_alpha   90.00
_cell.angle_beta   90.00
_cell.angle_gamma   90.00
#
_symmetry.space_group_name_H-M   'P 1'
#
loop_
_entity.id
_entity.type
_entity.pdbx_description
1 polymer ?
#
loop_
_entity_poly.entity_id
_entity_poly.type
_entity_poly.pdbx_seq_one_letter_code
_entity_poly.pdbx_strand_id
1 'polypeptide(L)'
;MAMSNLYLKMSTKPTSKRLESMISQSNGWMNDVFSNGSLNNSPPFASNLQGAHSHLHSVSQKDTGGLLQVMQPASNPGSPPPSPPLASPIGQGGTSDPNWQALKPTVRERNAAMFNNDLMADIRFVVGSPGCTQVIPAHKYVLATGSSVFYAMFYGGLAECKEEIEVPDVEPSAFLILLKYLYCDEIQLEADTVLATLYVAKKYIVPHLARACVNYLETSLTAKNACLLLSQSRLFEEPELMQRCWEVIDAQAEMALKSEGFVDIDMSTLESVLSRETLNCKEMNLLEAALNWAAAECGRRDMEATPQNKRAMLGNALYLIRIPTMTLEEFANGAAQKGILTQQETIDIFFHFTANNKPSLQYPIKARAGLKSQICHRFQSCAYRSNQWRYRGRCDSIQFSVDRRIFVVGFGLYGSSNGAADYSVKIELKRLGRVLAENNNTFFSDGSSNTFHVYFDNPIQVEPETFYTASAVLDGGELSYFGQEGMSEVTVGQVTFQFQCSSESTNGTGVQGGQIPELIFYGPTHDEH
;
A
#
# COMPACT_ATOMS: atom_id res chain seq x y z
N MET A 1 45.92 50.27 26.57
CA MET A 1 44.49 50.37 26.94
C MET A 1 43.73 50.74 25.68
N ALA A 2 42.70 50.09 25.18
CA ALA A 2 42.07 48.79 25.33
C ALA A 2 41.13 48.68 24.10
N MET A 3 40.67 47.46 23.76
CA MET A 3 39.70 47.13 22.68
C MET A 3 40.28 46.78 21.30
N SER A 4 41.16 45.77 21.26
CA SER A 4 41.43 44.94 20.09
C SER A 4 41.72 43.49 20.49
N ASN A 5 40.82 42.86 21.27
CA ASN A 5 40.96 41.46 21.71
C ASN A 5 39.63 40.84 22.18
N LEU A 6 38.68 40.59 21.27
CA LEU A 6 37.49 39.77 21.60
C LEU A 6 36.79 39.08 20.40
N TYR A 7 37.51 38.74 19.34
CA TYR A 7 36.97 37.89 18.24
C TYR A 7 38.02 36.91 17.67
N LEU A 8 38.88 36.35 18.52
CA LEU A 8 39.92 35.37 18.12
C LEU A 8 40.02 34.15 19.07
N LYS A 9 38.91 33.80 19.71
CA LYS A 9 38.73 32.52 20.42
C LYS A 9 37.32 32.00 20.17
N MET A 10 37.16 31.20 19.12
CA MET A 10 36.16 30.14 18.89
C MET A 10 35.93 29.99 17.39
N SER A 11 36.73 29.15 16.71
CA SER A 11 36.27 28.28 15.61
C SER A 11 37.45 27.46 15.10
N THR A 12 37.82 26.43 15.87
CA THR A 12 38.54 25.28 15.31
C THR A 12 37.47 24.22 15.02
N LYS A 13 37.31 23.89 13.72
CA LYS A 13 36.35 22.94 13.15
C LYS A 13 36.28 21.60 13.91
N PRO A 14 35.12 20.93 13.89
CA PRO A 14 35.10 19.62 13.23
C PRO A 14 33.77 19.36 12.50
N THR A 15 33.70 19.61 11.20
CA THR A 15 32.53 19.20 10.38
C THR A 15 32.89 18.45 9.09
N SER A 16 34.17 18.42 8.66
CA SER A 16 34.59 17.68 7.45
C SER A 16 34.55 16.16 7.64
N LYS A 17 35.05 15.65 8.78
CA LYS A 17 35.18 14.20 9.01
C LYS A 17 33.84 13.47 9.17
N ARG A 18 32.77 14.15 9.58
CA ARG A 18 31.44 13.52 9.74
C ARG A 18 30.70 13.39 8.41
N LEU A 19 30.90 14.35 7.50
CA LEU A 19 30.34 14.31 6.14
C LEU A 19 31.13 13.33 5.25
N GLU A 20 32.46 13.32 5.36
CA GLU A 20 33.31 12.31 4.70
C GLU A 20 33.05 10.89 5.22
N SER A 21 32.73 10.73 6.51
CA SER A 21 32.31 9.45 7.10
C SER A 21 30.96 8.97 6.55
N MET A 22 30.00 9.87 6.33
CA MET A 22 28.69 9.52 5.76
C MET A 22 28.80 9.16 4.27
N ILE A 23 29.62 9.88 3.51
CA ILE A 23 29.88 9.62 2.07
C ILE A 23 30.73 8.34 1.88
N SER A 24 31.68 8.07 2.79
CA SER A 24 32.50 6.85 2.74
C SER A 24 31.72 5.60 3.17
N GLN A 25 30.80 5.72 4.15
CA GLN A 25 29.92 4.63 4.54
C GLN A 25 28.88 4.29 3.46
N SER A 26 28.34 5.29 2.75
CA SER A 26 27.43 5.03 1.62
C SER A 26 28.14 4.40 0.41
N ASN A 27 29.39 4.81 0.14
CA ASN A 27 30.17 4.26 -0.98
C ASN A 27 30.79 2.88 -0.68
N GLY A 28 31.07 2.57 0.59
CA GLY A 28 31.53 1.24 1.01
C GLY A 28 30.43 0.18 0.90
N TRP A 29 29.19 0.53 1.27
CA TRP A 29 28.06 -0.40 1.19
C TRP A 29 27.65 -0.76 -0.24
N MET A 30 27.68 0.20 -1.18
CA MET A 30 27.38 -0.08 -2.59
C MET A 30 28.38 -1.05 -3.23
N ASN A 31 29.68 -0.97 -2.91
CA ASN A 31 30.67 -1.86 -3.53
C ASN A 31 30.63 -3.31 -2.99
N ASP A 32 30.22 -3.52 -1.73
CA ASP A 32 30.13 -4.87 -1.15
C ASP A 32 28.89 -5.65 -1.62
N VAL A 33 27.79 -4.96 -1.97
CA VAL A 33 26.59 -5.60 -2.54
C VAL A 33 26.84 -6.10 -3.99
N PHE A 34 27.72 -5.44 -4.74
CA PHE A 34 28.02 -5.81 -6.14
C PHE A 34 29.25 -6.72 -6.32
N SER A 35 30.06 -6.95 -5.27
CA SER A 35 31.28 -7.77 -5.40
C SER A 35 31.06 -9.28 -5.20
N ASN A 36 29.90 -9.71 -4.68
CA ASN A 36 29.63 -11.12 -4.35
C ASN A 36 28.31 -11.68 -4.90
N GLY A 37 27.79 -11.14 -6.01
CA GLY A 37 26.60 -11.66 -6.68
C GLY A 37 26.74 -11.58 -8.20
N SER A 38 27.18 -12.67 -8.82
CA SER A 38 27.12 -12.81 -10.28
C SER A 38 25.65 -12.95 -10.70
N LEU A 39 25.00 -11.84 -11.04
CA LEU A 39 23.66 -11.80 -11.64
C LEU A 39 23.68 -10.89 -12.88
N ASN A 40 24.06 -11.48 -14.01
CA ASN A 40 23.41 -11.15 -15.27
C ASN A 40 21.94 -11.57 -15.10
N ASN A 41 21.03 -10.62 -15.02
CA ASN A 41 19.63 -10.72 -15.48
C ASN A 41 18.90 -9.40 -15.19
N SER A 42 18.76 -8.56 -16.21
CA SER A 42 17.74 -7.52 -16.25
C SER A 42 16.36 -8.17 -16.43
N PRO A 43 15.27 -7.68 -15.79
CA PRO A 43 13.93 -8.18 -16.08
C PRO A 43 13.45 -7.70 -17.47
N PRO A 44 12.73 -8.52 -18.26
CA PRO A 44 12.23 -8.10 -19.56
C PRO A 44 10.84 -7.47 -19.40
N PHE A 45 10.73 -6.15 -19.62
CA PHE A 45 9.43 -5.54 -19.95
C PHE A 45 9.25 -5.57 -21.46
N ALA A 46 8.46 -6.52 -21.96
CA ALA A 46 8.08 -6.63 -23.35
C ALA A 46 6.78 -5.86 -23.63
N SER A 47 6.87 -5.00 -24.64
CA SER A 47 5.82 -4.25 -25.30
C SER A 47 4.86 -5.15 -26.08
N ASN A 48 3.57 -4.85 -26.04
CA ASN A 48 2.64 -5.13 -27.13
C ASN A 48 1.34 -4.34 -26.93
N LEU A 49 1.04 -3.43 -27.86
CA LEU A 49 -0.32 -3.10 -28.30
C LEU A 49 -0.24 -2.15 -29.50
N GLN A 50 -0.63 -2.65 -30.67
CA GLN A 50 -0.90 -1.84 -31.85
C GLN A 50 -2.26 -2.26 -32.43
N GLY A 51 -3.13 -1.25 -32.62
CA GLY A 51 -4.16 -1.23 -33.66
C GLY A 51 -5.60 -1.54 -33.25
N ALA A 52 -6.45 -0.51 -33.21
CA ALA A 52 -7.72 -0.48 -33.96
C ALA A 52 -8.40 0.91 -33.85
N HIS A 53 -8.64 1.52 -35.02
CA HIS A 53 -9.50 2.69 -35.22
C HIS A 53 -10.98 2.32 -35.13
N SER A 54 -11.83 3.21 -34.60
CA SER A 54 -13.20 3.38 -35.11
C SER A 54 -13.85 4.71 -34.68
N HIS A 55 -14.49 5.34 -35.66
CA HIS A 55 -15.29 6.57 -35.67
C HIS A 55 -16.47 6.60 -34.68
N LEU A 56 -16.86 7.80 -34.24
CA LEU A 56 -18.16 8.08 -33.61
C LEU A 56 -18.94 9.15 -34.38
N HIS A 57 -20.22 8.82 -34.58
CA HIS A 57 -21.28 9.54 -35.28
C HIS A 57 -21.78 10.78 -34.53
N SER A 58 -22.21 11.79 -35.28
CA SER A 58 -23.07 12.89 -34.79
C SER A 58 -24.54 12.52 -34.88
N VAL A 59 -25.34 13.02 -33.93
CA VAL A 59 -26.81 13.03 -33.99
C VAL A 59 -27.27 14.46 -33.74
N SER A 60 -28.12 14.94 -34.65
CA SER A 60 -28.78 16.24 -34.66
C SER A 60 -30.25 16.04 -34.30
N GLN A 61 -30.84 16.94 -33.50
CA GLN A 61 -32.30 17.16 -33.47
C GLN A 61 -32.64 18.65 -33.33
N LYS A 62 -33.72 19.01 -34.02
CA LYS A 62 -34.30 20.33 -34.28
C LYS A 62 -35.21 20.80 -33.13
N ASP A 63 -35.52 22.11 -33.11
CA ASP A 63 -36.89 22.68 -33.15
C ASP A 63 -36.83 24.22 -32.98
N THR A 64 -37.06 25.02 -34.03
CA THR A 64 -38.31 25.71 -34.46
C THR A 64 -38.85 26.85 -33.57
N GLY A 65 -38.79 28.08 -34.11
CA GLY A 65 -39.97 28.95 -34.28
C GLY A 65 -40.13 30.18 -33.37
N GLY A 66 -40.25 31.39 -33.97
CA GLY A 66 -40.97 32.52 -33.37
C GLY A 66 -40.42 33.94 -33.67
N LEU A 67 -41.04 34.63 -34.62
CA LEU A 67 -40.90 36.08 -34.91
C LEU A 67 -41.71 36.93 -33.90
N LEU A 68 -41.27 38.16 -33.61
CA LEU A 68 -42.07 39.41 -33.62
C LEU A 68 -41.23 40.66 -33.25
N GLN A 69 -41.67 41.80 -33.76
CA GLN A 69 -40.98 43.08 -33.98
C GLN A 69 -41.67 44.21 -33.20
N VAL A 70 -40.96 45.10 -32.47
CA VAL A 70 -41.49 46.42 -32.00
C VAL A 70 -40.37 47.48 -31.84
N MET A 71 -40.77 48.75 -32.04
CA MET A 71 -40.12 50.05 -32.23
C MET A 71 -39.11 50.62 -31.19
N GLN A 72 -38.29 51.57 -31.69
CA GLN A 72 -37.46 52.62 -31.04
C GLN A 72 -38.28 53.71 -30.28
N PRO A 73 -37.72 54.70 -29.50
CA PRO A 73 -36.43 55.41 -29.71
C PRO A 73 -35.62 55.97 -28.49
N ALA A 74 -34.44 56.54 -28.83
CA ALA A 74 -33.77 57.74 -28.29
C ALA A 74 -32.48 57.63 -27.43
N SER A 75 -31.49 58.45 -27.85
CA SER A 75 -30.37 59.10 -27.11
C SER A 75 -28.95 58.48 -27.20
N ASN A 76 -28.05 59.15 -27.93
CA ASN A 76 -26.58 59.13 -27.77
C ASN A 76 -26.17 59.89 -26.48
N PRO A 77 -24.91 59.87 -25.96
CA PRO A 77 -23.64 59.52 -26.63
C PRO A 77 -22.64 58.68 -25.79
N GLY A 78 -21.57 58.18 -26.43
CA GLY A 78 -20.35 57.78 -25.72
C GLY A 78 -19.63 56.60 -26.37
N SER A 79 -18.61 56.89 -27.16
CA SER A 79 -17.67 55.88 -27.68
C SER A 79 -16.81 55.29 -26.55
N PRO A 80 -16.73 53.95 -26.38
CA PRO A 80 -15.70 53.30 -25.59
C PRO A 80 -14.49 52.89 -26.47
N PRO A 81 -13.31 52.69 -25.86
CA PRO A 81 -12.04 52.44 -26.56
C PRO A 81 -11.99 51.01 -27.15
N PRO A 82 -11.03 50.69 -28.05
CA PRO A 82 -10.93 49.37 -28.64
C PRO A 82 -10.63 48.31 -27.57
N SER A 83 -11.30 47.17 -27.68
CA SER A 83 -11.09 45.96 -26.88
C SER A 83 -9.65 45.45 -27.00
N PRO A 84 -9.07 44.84 -25.95
CA PRO A 84 -7.79 44.14 -26.07
C PRO A 84 -7.97 42.90 -26.97
N PRO A 85 -6.94 42.47 -27.71
CA PRO A 85 -7.06 41.26 -28.51
C PRO A 85 -7.25 40.04 -27.61
N LEU A 86 -8.07 39.11 -28.11
CA LEU A 86 -8.43 37.83 -27.52
C LEU A 86 -7.23 37.12 -26.89
N ALA A 87 -7.41 36.70 -25.64
CA ALA A 87 -6.58 35.69 -25.00
C ALA A 87 -6.53 34.44 -25.89
N SER A 88 -5.31 34.09 -26.31
CA SER A 88 -5.04 32.81 -26.95
C SER A 88 -4.97 31.71 -25.87
N PRO A 89 -5.24 30.44 -26.23
CA PRO A 89 -5.42 29.37 -25.26
C PRO A 89 -4.14 29.09 -24.48
N ILE A 90 -4.31 28.73 -23.21
CA ILE A 90 -3.27 28.27 -22.29
C ILE A 90 -2.61 27.01 -22.89
N GLY A 91 -1.42 27.18 -23.48
CA GLY A 91 -0.63 26.08 -24.05
C GLY A 91 0.82 26.52 -24.29
N GLN A 92 1.75 25.91 -23.56
CA GLN A 92 3.22 25.96 -23.76
C GLN A 92 3.83 27.35 -24.05
N GLY A 93 3.81 28.24 -23.06
CA GLY A 93 4.68 29.42 -23.06
C GLY A 93 6.12 29.04 -22.68
N GLY A 94 6.91 28.63 -23.68
CA GLY A 94 8.33 28.31 -23.53
C GLY A 94 9.23 29.55 -23.37
N THR A 95 10.52 29.33 -23.09
CA THR A 95 11.54 30.39 -22.91
C THR A 95 12.03 31.01 -24.23
N SER A 96 11.28 30.85 -25.32
CA SER A 96 11.63 31.36 -26.66
C SER A 96 11.46 32.87 -26.78
N ASP A 97 10.58 33.46 -25.96
CA ASP A 97 10.44 34.93 -25.86
C ASP A 97 11.62 35.49 -25.02
N PRO A 98 12.42 36.44 -25.52
CA PRO A 98 13.50 37.06 -24.75
C PRO A 98 13.07 37.68 -23.41
N ASN A 99 11.79 38.01 -23.23
CA ASN A 99 11.22 38.59 -22.02
C ASN A 99 10.27 37.62 -21.28
N TRP A 100 10.44 36.30 -21.48
CA TRP A 100 9.60 35.27 -20.87
C TRP A 100 9.53 35.38 -19.33
N GLN A 101 10.57 35.93 -18.68
CA GLN A 101 10.62 36.11 -17.22
C GLN A 101 9.53 37.06 -16.73
N ALA A 102 9.16 38.07 -17.52
CA ALA A 102 8.10 39.03 -17.17
C ALA A 102 6.70 38.37 -17.14
N LEU A 103 6.53 37.23 -17.83
CA LEU A 103 5.28 36.47 -17.88
C LEU A 103 5.12 35.47 -16.72
N LYS A 104 6.14 35.33 -15.86
CA LYS A 104 6.19 34.36 -14.77
C LYS A 104 6.36 35.09 -13.42
N PRO A 105 5.28 35.37 -12.67
CA PRO A 105 5.32 36.18 -11.45
C PRO A 105 6.25 35.64 -10.35
N THR A 106 6.27 34.33 -10.12
CA THR A 106 7.01 33.73 -9.00
C THR A 106 8.37 33.17 -9.41
N VAL A 107 9.32 33.09 -8.46
CA VAL A 107 10.61 32.40 -8.69
C VAL A 107 10.36 30.93 -9.04
N ARG A 108 9.39 30.29 -8.39
CA ARG A 108 8.99 28.91 -8.67
C ARG A 108 8.58 28.73 -10.13
N GLU A 109 7.74 29.61 -10.67
CA GLU A 109 7.32 29.54 -12.07
C GLU A 109 8.46 29.83 -13.05
N ARG A 110 9.37 30.75 -12.69
CA ARG A 110 10.55 31.03 -13.51
C ARG A 110 11.48 29.83 -13.55
N ASN A 111 11.75 29.20 -12.41
CA ASN A 111 12.54 27.98 -12.37
C ASN A 111 11.82 26.83 -13.07
N ALA A 112 10.50 26.66 -12.91
CA ALA A 112 9.74 25.64 -13.62
C ALA A 112 9.89 25.74 -15.16
N ALA A 113 10.02 26.96 -15.70
CA ALA A 113 10.28 27.16 -17.14
C ALA A 113 11.70 26.76 -17.59
N MET A 114 12.65 26.67 -16.65
CA MET A 114 14.04 26.23 -16.89
C MET A 114 14.24 24.73 -16.71
N PHE A 115 13.21 24.00 -16.29
CA PHE A 115 13.25 22.53 -16.20
C PHE A 115 13.48 21.93 -17.59
N ASN A 116 14.45 21.01 -17.69
CA ASN A 116 14.80 20.29 -18.92
C ASN A 116 14.96 21.22 -20.15
N ASN A 117 15.68 22.32 -19.95
CA ASN A 117 15.84 23.41 -20.93
C ASN A 117 17.33 23.68 -21.17
N ASP A 118 17.74 23.77 -22.44
CA ASP A 118 19.13 24.07 -22.82
C ASP A 118 19.54 25.52 -22.58
N LEU A 119 18.57 26.44 -22.48
CA LEU A 119 18.87 27.84 -22.18
C LEU A 119 19.62 27.92 -20.84
N MET A 120 20.82 28.50 -20.83
CA MET A 120 21.67 28.67 -19.63
C MET A 120 22.10 27.36 -18.94
N ALA A 121 21.90 26.20 -19.56
CA ALA A 121 22.38 24.93 -19.02
C ALA A 121 23.92 24.89 -18.98
N ASP A 122 24.47 24.50 -17.84
CA ASP A 122 25.92 24.44 -17.57
C ASP A 122 26.40 23.03 -17.16
N ILE A 123 25.50 22.04 -17.32
CA ILE A 123 25.77 20.60 -17.16
C ILE A 123 24.74 19.78 -17.97
N ARG A 124 25.15 18.61 -18.45
CA ARG A 124 24.26 17.60 -19.05
C ARG A 124 24.40 16.26 -18.34
N PHE A 125 23.29 15.54 -18.20
CA PHE A 125 23.26 14.18 -17.68
C PHE A 125 22.93 13.20 -18.78
N VAL A 126 23.69 12.12 -18.90
CA VAL A 126 23.40 10.99 -19.77
C VAL A 126 22.80 9.90 -18.88
N VAL A 127 21.46 9.82 -18.85
CA VAL A 127 20.70 8.99 -17.90
C VAL A 127 20.14 7.75 -18.60
N GLY A 128 20.21 6.59 -17.97
CA GLY A 128 19.63 5.34 -18.47
C GLY A 128 20.67 4.28 -18.83
N SER A 129 20.23 3.04 -18.98
CA SER A 129 21.10 1.92 -19.31
C SER A 129 21.65 2.03 -20.74
N PRO A 130 22.82 1.40 -21.03
CA PRO A 130 23.41 1.45 -22.36
C PRO A 130 22.42 1.00 -23.45
N GLY A 131 22.16 1.87 -24.43
CA GLY A 131 21.19 1.65 -25.50
C GLY A 131 19.81 2.29 -25.28
N CYS A 132 19.50 2.69 -24.05
CA CYS A 132 18.26 3.39 -23.66
C CYS A 132 18.56 4.70 -22.90
N THR A 133 19.62 5.40 -23.31
CA THR A 133 20.07 6.64 -22.66
C THR A 133 19.33 7.88 -23.16
N GLN A 134 19.06 8.83 -22.26
CA GLN A 134 18.55 10.16 -22.58
C GLN A 134 19.51 11.24 -22.06
N VAL A 135 19.80 12.24 -22.89
CA VAL A 135 20.58 13.42 -22.49
C VAL A 135 19.65 14.48 -21.92
N ILE A 136 19.91 14.92 -20.70
CA ILE A 136 19.06 15.85 -19.94
C ILE A 136 19.89 17.08 -19.55
N PRO A 137 19.61 18.28 -20.10
CA PRO A 137 20.26 19.53 -19.70
C PRO A 137 19.78 19.97 -18.30
N ALA A 138 20.70 20.50 -17.50
CA ALA A 138 20.40 20.99 -16.16
C ALA A 138 21.31 22.16 -15.75
N HIS A 139 21.09 22.68 -14.54
CA HIS A 139 21.75 23.88 -14.03
C HIS A 139 22.38 23.59 -12.66
N LYS A 140 23.72 23.71 -12.55
CA LYS A 140 24.51 23.35 -11.36
C LYS A 140 24.03 24.05 -10.10
N TYR A 141 23.72 25.35 -10.18
CA TYR A 141 23.25 26.12 -9.03
C TYR A 141 21.94 25.55 -8.46
N VAL A 142 20.94 25.30 -9.31
CA VAL A 142 19.63 24.80 -8.87
C VAL A 142 19.80 23.43 -8.19
N LEU A 143 20.52 22.52 -8.86
CA LEU A 143 20.78 21.17 -8.34
C LEU A 143 21.54 21.19 -7.01
N ALA A 144 22.60 21.99 -6.90
CA ALA A 144 23.41 22.08 -5.69
C ALA A 144 22.66 22.70 -4.50
N THR A 145 21.69 23.59 -4.76
CA THR A 145 20.84 24.13 -3.67
C THR A 145 19.85 23.10 -3.13
N GLY A 146 19.41 22.16 -3.96
CA GLY A 146 18.42 21.16 -3.58
C GLY A 146 18.97 19.78 -3.20
N SER A 147 20.27 19.53 -3.38
CA SER A 147 20.93 18.27 -3.04
C SER A 147 22.38 18.49 -2.61
N SER A 148 22.73 17.94 -1.45
CA SER A 148 24.11 17.92 -0.95
C SER A 148 25.05 17.09 -1.83
N VAL A 149 24.53 16.07 -2.51
CA VAL A 149 25.28 15.25 -3.46
C VAL A 149 25.67 16.06 -4.69
N PHE A 150 24.72 16.80 -5.28
CA PHE A 150 25.02 17.71 -6.39
C PHE A 150 25.95 18.85 -5.96
N TYR A 151 25.77 19.39 -4.74
CA TYR A 151 26.71 20.39 -4.21
C TYR A 151 28.14 19.85 -4.13
N ALA A 152 28.35 18.65 -3.57
CA ALA A 152 29.67 18.04 -3.48
C ALA A 152 30.24 17.72 -4.87
N MET A 153 29.40 17.27 -5.80
CA MET A 153 29.76 16.94 -7.18
C MET A 153 30.27 18.16 -7.96
N PHE A 154 29.66 19.34 -7.77
CA PHE A 154 29.98 20.54 -8.56
C PHE A 154 30.89 21.55 -7.86
N TYR A 155 30.80 21.65 -6.54
CA TYR A 155 31.47 22.66 -5.73
C TYR A 155 32.31 22.07 -4.58
N GLY A 156 32.35 20.75 -4.44
CA GLY A 156 33.17 20.06 -3.44
C GLY A 156 34.66 20.09 -3.76
N GLY A 157 35.48 19.69 -2.78
CA GLY A 157 36.95 19.69 -2.91
C GLY A 157 37.52 18.73 -3.96
N LEU A 158 36.69 17.81 -4.48
CA LEU A 158 37.02 16.85 -5.54
C LEU A 158 36.13 17.04 -6.78
N ALA A 159 35.50 18.21 -6.94
CA ALA A 159 34.61 18.47 -8.07
C ALA A 159 35.39 18.40 -9.39
N GLU A 160 34.92 17.55 -10.30
CA GLU A 160 35.48 17.42 -11.63
C GLU A 160 34.80 18.41 -12.59
N CYS A 161 35.58 19.11 -13.42
CA CYS A 161 35.04 20.00 -14.45
C CYS A 161 34.57 19.20 -15.67
N LYS A 162 33.57 18.35 -15.48
CA LYS A 162 32.89 17.64 -16.57
C LYS A 162 31.69 18.45 -17.06
N GLU A 163 31.50 18.48 -18.37
CA GLU A 163 30.29 19.02 -19.00
C GLU A 163 29.17 17.98 -19.07
N GLU A 164 29.52 16.69 -19.00
CA GLU A 164 28.60 15.56 -19.07
C GLU A 164 28.82 14.58 -17.91
N ILE A 165 27.73 14.10 -17.33
CA ILE A 165 27.71 13.13 -16.22
C ILE A 165 26.84 11.94 -16.58
N GLU A 166 27.44 10.76 -16.57
CA GLU A 166 26.73 9.51 -16.83
C GLU A 166 26.01 9.00 -15.57
N VAL A 167 24.75 8.60 -15.73
CA VAL A 167 23.90 8.01 -14.68
C VAL A 167 23.23 6.75 -15.24
N PRO A 168 23.97 5.64 -15.39
CA PRO A 168 23.50 4.47 -16.12
C PRO A 168 22.47 3.62 -15.34
N ASP A 169 22.39 3.82 -14.03
CA ASP A 169 21.61 3.05 -13.07
C ASP A 169 20.26 3.71 -12.70
N VAL A 170 19.89 4.79 -13.39
CA VAL A 170 18.65 5.53 -13.13
C VAL A 170 17.82 5.61 -14.41
N GLU A 171 16.51 5.41 -14.28
CA GLU A 171 15.57 5.61 -15.37
C GLU A 171 15.37 7.10 -15.68
N PRO A 172 15.35 7.53 -16.96
CA PRO A 172 15.17 8.93 -17.32
C PRO A 172 13.90 9.57 -16.74
N SER A 173 12.79 8.83 -16.68
CA SER A 173 11.52 9.27 -16.09
C SER A 173 11.67 9.65 -14.62
N ALA A 174 12.29 8.80 -13.81
CA ALA A 174 12.55 9.05 -12.39
C ALA A 174 13.50 10.24 -12.19
N PHE A 175 14.55 10.35 -13.01
CA PHE A 175 15.46 11.49 -12.94
C PHE A 175 14.77 12.80 -13.29
N LEU A 176 13.86 12.80 -14.28
CA LEU A 176 13.06 13.98 -14.63
C LEU A 176 12.09 14.37 -13.50
N ILE A 177 11.50 13.42 -12.78
CA ILE A 177 10.66 13.72 -11.60
C ILE A 177 11.49 14.38 -10.50
N LEU A 178 12.68 13.83 -10.20
CA LEU A 178 13.63 14.45 -9.27
C LEU A 178 13.98 15.87 -9.72
N LEU A 179 14.37 16.04 -10.98
CA LEU A 179 14.78 17.33 -11.52
C LEU A 179 13.63 18.34 -11.44
N LYS A 180 12.41 17.96 -11.80
CA LYS A 180 11.23 18.82 -11.70
C LYS A 180 11.00 19.27 -10.26
N TYR A 181 11.11 18.36 -9.30
CA TYR A 181 11.02 18.68 -7.88
C TYR A 181 12.10 19.70 -7.45
N LEU A 182 13.36 19.51 -7.85
CA LEU A 182 14.44 20.44 -7.52
C LEU A 182 14.26 21.85 -8.10
N TYR A 183 13.54 21.97 -9.22
CA TYR A 183 13.29 23.26 -9.87
C TYR A 183 12.09 23.99 -9.28
N CYS A 184 10.99 23.29 -8.95
CA CYS A 184 9.74 23.95 -8.60
C CYS A 184 8.92 23.30 -7.47
N ASP A 185 9.49 22.36 -6.71
CA ASP A 185 8.85 21.53 -5.68
C ASP A 185 7.56 20.82 -6.13
N GLU A 186 7.37 20.61 -7.42
CA GLU A 186 6.22 19.88 -7.95
C GLU A 186 6.50 18.38 -7.90
N ILE A 187 5.60 17.62 -7.29
CA ILE A 187 5.70 16.16 -7.15
C ILE A 187 4.54 15.53 -7.92
N GLN A 188 4.86 14.75 -8.95
CA GLN A 188 3.91 13.94 -9.71
C GLN A 188 4.43 12.51 -9.67
N LEU A 189 3.78 11.67 -8.86
CA LEU A 189 4.15 10.27 -8.68
C LEU A 189 3.15 9.37 -9.39
N GLU A 190 3.67 8.35 -10.04
CA GLU A 190 2.91 7.32 -10.75
C GLU A 190 3.33 5.95 -10.23
N ALA A 191 2.41 4.98 -10.28
CA ALA A 191 2.66 3.63 -9.76
C ALA A 191 3.89 2.97 -10.39
N ASP A 192 4.10 3.19 -11.70
CA ASP A 192 5.18 2.58 -12.45
C ASP A 192 6.54 3.25 -12.20
N THR A 193 6.56 4.51 -11.74
CA THR A 193 7.80 5.31 -11.59
C THR A 193 8.18 5.57 -10.13
N VAL A 194 7.30 5.32 -9.16
CA VAL A 194 7.51 5.72 -7.76
C VAL A 194 8.70 5.02 -7.09
N LEU A 195 8.96 3.75 -7.39
CA LEU A 195 10.12 3.03 -6.83
C LEU A 195 11.44 3.56 -7.41
N ALA A 196 11.50 3.79 -8.72
CA ALA A 196 12.66 4.42 -9.37
C ALA A 196 12.86 5.88 -8.88
N THR A 197 11.76 6.60 -8.65
CA THR A 197 11.79 7.94 -8.05
C THR A 197 12.29 7.92 -6.60
N LEU A 198 11.89 6.92 -5.80
CA LEU A 198 12.39 6.73 -4.44
C LEU A 198 13.90 6.44 -4.45
N TYR A 199 14.35 5.57 -5.37
CA TYR A 199 15.76 5.27 -5.57
C TYR A 199 16.58 6.54 -5.82
N VAL A 200 16.18 7.32 -6.82
CA VAL A 200 16.94 8.53 -7.22
C VAL A 200 16.87 9.61 -6.13
N ALA A 201 15.74 9.74 -5.42
CA ALA A 201 15.60 10.67 -4.30
C ALA A 201 16.55 10.31 -3.14
N LYS A 202 16.72 9.02 -2.84
CA LYS A 202 17.70 8.56 -1.84
C LYS A 202 19.14 8.74 -2.33
N LYS A 203 19.43 8.34 -3.57
CA LYS A 203 20.75 8.48 -4.21
C LYS A 203 21.28 9.92 -4.16
N TYR A 204 20.43 10.91 -4.41
CA TYR A 204 20.80 12.32 -4.37
C TYR A 204 20.41 13.04 -3.07
N ILE A 205 20.01 12.30 -2.03
CA ILE A 205 19.68 12.84 -0.70
C ILE A 205 18.67 14.01 -0.79
N VAL A 206 17.47 13.70 -1.28
CA VAL A 206 16.34 14.61 -1.37
C VAL A 206 15.19 14.08 -0.49
N PRO A 207 15.25 14.32 0.84
CA PRO A 207 14.43 13.58 1.82
C PRO A 207 12.93 13.83 1.68
N HIS A 208 12.54 15.03 1.28
CA HIS A 208 11.13 15.38 1.11
C HIS A 208 10.48 14.65 -0.07
N LEU A 209 11.22 14.47 -1.17
CA LEU A 209 10.77 13.66 -2.30
C LEU A 209 10.74 12.17 -1.93
N ALA A 210 11.77 11.67 -1.22
CA ALA A 210 11.80 10.29 -0.74
C ALA A 210 10.58 9.98 0.16
N ARG A 211 10.29 10.86 1.13
CA ARG A 211 9.10 10.74 1.99
C ARG A 211 7.79 10.78 1.21
N ALA A 212 7.68 11.63 0.19
CA ALA A 212 6.50 11.65 -0.67
C ALA A 212 6.30 10.33 -1.42
N CYS A 213 7.40 9.71 -1.89
CA CYS A 213 7.37 8.39 -2.53
C CYS A 213 6.93 7.29 -1.55
N VAL A 214 7.50 7.26 -0.34
CA VAL A 214 7.11 6.29 0.70
C VAL A 214 5.63 6.44 1.05
N ASN A 215 5.14 7.66 1.28
CA ASN A 215 3.73 7.90 1.57
C ASN A 215 2.81 7.43 0.43
N TYR A 216 3.21 7.62 -0.83
CA TYR A 216 2.48 7.12 -1.98
C TYR A 216 2.42 5.58 -1.99
N LEU A 217 3.55 4.92 -1.70
CA LEU A 217 3.63 3.47 -1.61
C LEU A 217 2.78 2.91 -0.46
N GLU A 218 2.75 3.57 0.71
CA GLU A 218 1.94 3.15 1.86
C GLU A 218 0.43 3.29 1.62
N THR A 219 0.03 4.35 0.90
CA THR A 219 -1.38 4.62 0.57
C THR A 219 -1.90 3.75 -0.56
N SER A 220 -1.02 3.30 -1.46
CA SER A 220 -1.34 2.36 -2.54
C SER A 220 -1.08 0.89 -2.17
N LEU A 221 -0.64 0.62 -0.95
CA LEU A 221 -0.37 -0.73 -0.46
C LEU A 221 -1.67 -1.54 -0.33
N THR A 222 -1.69 -2.69 -0.99
CA THR A 222 -2.78 -3.67 -0.97
C THR A 222 -2.20 -5.09 -0.96
N ALA A 223 -3.01 -6.09 -0.65
CA ALA A 223 -2.58 -7.48 -0.74
C ALA A 223 -1.98 -7.85 -2.12
N LYS A 224 -2.44 -7.21 -3.20
CA LYS A 224 -2.01 -7.52 -4.57
C LYS A 224 -0.58 -7.09 -4.90
N ASN A 225 -0.07 -6.05 -4.25
CA ASN A 225 1.28 -5.53 -4.50
C ASN A 225 2.22 -5.67 -3.28
N ALA A 226 1.71 -6.10 -2.12
CA ALA A 226 2.48 -6.17 -0.88
C ALA A 226 3.71 -7.08 -0.96
N CYS A 227 3.61 -8.26 -1.61
CA CYS A 227 4.75 -9.18 -1.72
C CYS A 227 5.87 -8.61 -2.59
N LEU A 228 5.53 -8.00 -3.72
CA LEU A 228 6.50 -7.35 -4.59
C LEU A 228 7.14 -6.15 -3.88
N LEU A 229 6.32 -5.29 -3.27
CA LEU A 229 6.82 -4.13 -2.52
C LEU A 229 7.70 -4.52 -1.34
N LEU A 230 7.40 -5.63 -0.66
CA LEU A 230 8.24 -6.19 0.38
C LEU A 230 9.62 -6.60 -0.14
N SER A 231 9.69 -7.24 -1.32
CA SER A 231 10.99 -7.60 -1.93
C SER A 231 11.81 -6.34 -2.22
N GLN A 232 11.16 -5.29 -2.73
CA GLN A 232 11.82 -4.05 -3.15
C GLN A 232 12.18 -3.13 -1.97
N SER A 233 11.36 -3.09 -0.91
CA SER A 233 11.58 -2.22 0.26
C SER A 233 12.86 -2.55 1.03
N ARG A 234 13.36 -3.79 0.95
CA ARG A 234 14.68 -4.17 1.49
C ARG A 234 15.80 -3.38 0.84
N LEU A 235 15.70 -3.07 -0.46
CA LEU A 235 16.70 -2.29 -1.19
C LEU A 235 16.75 -0.83 -0.74
N PHE A 236 15.64 -0.33 -0.18
CA PHE A 236 15.50 1.06 0.23
C PHE A 236 15.73 1.28 1.72
N GLU A 237 15.93 0.23 2.51
CA GLU A 237 16.07 0.31 3.98
C GLU A 237 14.89 1.06 4.63
N GLU A 238 13.66 0.77 4.20
CA GLU A 238 12.44 1.37 4.75
C GLU A 238 11.72 0.37 5.69
N PRO A 239 12.13 0.27 6.98
CA PRO A 239 11.61 -0.74 7.90
C PRO A 239 10.13 -0.55 8.20
N GLU A 240 9.65 0.71 8.26
CA GLU A 240 8.24 1.02 8.48
C GLU A 240 7.39 0.52 7.31
N LEU A 241 7.81 0.78 6.06
CA LEU A 241 7.14 0.28 4.87
C LEU A 241 7.15 -1.26 4.81
N MET A 242 8.28 -1.90 5.18
CA MET A 242 8.37 -3.35 5.28
C MET A 242 7.36 -3.91 6.30
N GLN A 243 7.26 -3.29 7.47
CA GLN A 243 6.30 -3.68 8.50
C GLN A 243 4.85 -3.55 7.99
N ARG A 244 4.53 -2.45 7.28
CA ARG A 244 3.21 -2.29 6.65
C ARG A 244 2.91 -3.37 5.62
N CYS A 245 3.90 -3.74 4.79
CA CYS A 245 3.73 -4.84 3.84
C CYS A 245 3.40 -6.14 4.57
N TRP A 246 4.11 -6.42 5.67
CA TRP A 246 3.87 -7.61 6.49
C TRP A 246 2.50 -7.64 7.15
N GLU A 247 2.03 -6.51 7.69
CA GLU A 247 0.68 -6.39 8.27
C GLU A 247 -0.40 -6.80 7.25
N VAL A 248 -0.26 -6.33 6.00
CA VAL A 248 -1.19 -6.65 4.90
C VAL A 248 -1.05 -8.10 4.46
N ILE A 249 0.18 -8.61 4.30
CA ILE A 249 0.43 -10.00 3.91
C ILE A 249 -0.12 -10.96 4.96
N ASP A 250 0.03 -10.67 6.24
CA ASP A 250 -0.47 -11.54 7.30
C ASP A 250 -1.99 -11.55 7.37
N ALA A 251 -2.61 -10.38 7.32
CA ALA A 251 -4.06 -10.26 7.44
C ALA A 251 -4.81 -10.78 6.20
N GLN A 252 -4.25 -10.57 5.01
CA GLN A 252 -4.87 -10.90 3.72
C GLN A 252 -4.01 -11.90 2.92
N ALA A 253 -3.43 -12.89 3.62
CA ALA A 253 -2.46 -13.83 3.07
C ALA A 253 -2.96 -14.54 1.82
N GLU A 254 -4.19 -15.04 1.80
CA GLU A 254 -4.72 -15.73 0.61
C GLU A 254 -4.75 -14.83 -0.63
N MET A 255 -5.15 -13.56 -0.48
CA MET A 255 -5.17 -12.60 -1.58
C MET A 255 -3.75 -12.24 -2.04
N ALA A 256 -2.81 -12.12 -1.11
CA ALA A 256 -1.42 -11.80 -1.41
C ALA A 256 -0.70 -12.95 -2.14
N LEU A 257 -0.90 -14.18 -1.67
CA LEU A 257 -0.32 -15.40 -2.26
C LEU A 257 -0.84 -15.70 -3.67
N LYS A 258 -2.09 -15.31 -3.97
CA LYS A 258 -2.72 -15.46 -5.30
C LYS A 258 -2.47 -14.28 -6.23
N SER A 259 -1.74 -13.25 -5.78
CA SER A 259 -1.46 -12.07 -6.59
C SER A 259 -0.50 -12.36 -7.73
N GLU A 260 -0.65 -11.64 -8.84
CA GLU A 260 0.26 -11.76 -9.99
C GLU A 260 1.70 -11.41 -9.61
N GLY A 261 1.90 -10.41 -8.75
CA GLY A 261 3.23 -10.01 -8.29
C GLY A 261 3.90 -11.00 -7.33
N PHE A 262 3.22 -12.04 -6.85
CA PHE A 262 3.84 -13.03 -5.97
C PHE A 262 4.90 -13.87 -6.69
N VAL A 263 4.69 -14.21 -7.96
CA VAL A 263 5.64 -15.07 -8.70
C VAL A 263 6.94 -14.35 -9.09
N ASP A 264 6.97 -13.03 -8.94
CA ASP A 264 8.12 -12.17 -9.28
C ASP A 264 9.04 -11.89 -8.09
N ILE A 265 8.68 -12.33 -6.88
CA ILE A 265 9.53 -12.15 -5.70
C ILE A 265 10.81 -12.99 -5.78
N ASP A 266 11.85 -12.52 -5.10
CA ASP A 266 13.09 -13.27 -4.94
C ASP A 266 12.95 -14.45 -3.96
N MET A 267 13.91 -15.38 -4.01
CA MET A 267 13.93 -16.59 -3.18
C MET A 267 13.96 -16.28 -1.68
N SER A 268 14.68 -15.25 -1.24
CA SER A 268 14.76 -14.87 0.18
C SER A 268 13.41 -14.35 0.68
N THR A 269 12.71 -13.58 -0.15
CA THR A 269 11.35 -13.11 0.13
C THR A 269 10.36 -14.27 0.18
N LEU A 270 10.45 -15.23 -0.75
CA LEU A 270 9.65 -16.46 -0.70
C LEU A 270 9.87 -17.22 0.61
N GLU A 271 11.12 -17.50 1.00
CA GLU A 271 11.44 -18.19 2.25
C GLU A 271 10.93 -17.43 3.48
N SER A 272 11.02 -16.09 3.46
CA SER A 272 10.50 -15.23 4.53
C SER A 272 8.98 -15.35 4.66
N VAL A 273 8.25 -15.43 3.55
CA VAL A 273 6.79 -15.63 3.56
C VAL A 273 6.47 -17.06 4.04
N LEU A 274 7.08 -18.09 3.47
CA LEU A 274 6.76 -19.49 3.81
C LEU A 274 7.09 -19.86 5.26
N SER A 275 8.10 -19.24 5.87
CA SER A 275 8.47 -19.47 7.28
C SER A 275 7.58 -18.74 8.29
N ARG A 276 6.75 -17.79 7.85
CA ARG A 276 6.06 -16.84 8.72
C ARG A 276 4.92 -17.47 9.54
N GLU A 277 4.95 -17.29 10.86
CA GLU A 277 3.97 -17.87 11.81
C GLU A 277 2.60 -17.17 11.77
N THR A 278 2.57 -15.89 11.41
CA THR A 278 1.40 -15.02 11.53
C THR A 278 0.49 -15.04 10.30
N LEU A 279 0.84 -15.78 9.24
CA LEU A 279 0.03 -15.84 8.03
C LEU A 279 -1.36 -16.39 8.29
N ASN A 280 -2.39 -15.58 8.00
CA ASN A 280 -3.78 -15.97 8.11
C ASN A 280 -4.28 -16.67 6.84
N CYS A 281 -3.79 -17.89 6.56
CA CYS A 281 -4.28 -18.71 5.45
C CYS A 281 -4.13 -20.20 5.70
N LYS A 282 -4.83 -21.01 4.88
CA LYS A 282 -4.65 -22.46 4.84
C LYS A 282 -3.32 -22.83 4.22
N GLU A 283 -2.70 -23.91 4.72
CA GLU A 283 -1.42 -24.38 4.18
C GLU A 283 -1.50 -24.82 2.71
N MET A 284 -2.70 -25.23 2.25
CA MET A 284 -2.92 -25.55 0.82
C MET A 284 -2.64 -24.34 -0.08
N ASN A 285 -3.04 -23.14 0.36
CA ASN A 285 -2.82 -21.91 -0.40
C ASN A 285 -1.31 -21.59 -0.50
N LEU A 286 -0.54 -21.87 0.55
CA LEU A 286 0.92 -21.70 0.56
C LEU A 286 1.61 -22.69 -0.38
N LEU A 287 1.18 -23.96 -0.38
CA LEU A 287 1.69 -24.95 -1.31
C LEU A 287 1.42 -24.53 -2.75
N GLU A 288 0.20 -24.12 -3.08
CA GLU A 288 -0.15 -23.67 -4.43
C GLU A 288 0.68 -22.46 -4.87
N ALA A 289 0.82 -21.45 -3.99
CA ALA A 289 1.62 -20.26 -4.28
C ALA A 289 3.10 -20.59 -4.53
N ALA A 290 3.70 -21.45 -3.71
CA ALA A 290 5.07 -21.90 -3.91
C ALA A 290 5.24 -22.64 -5.25
N LEU A 291 4.27 -23.47 -5.63
CA LEU A 291 4.31 -24.19 -6.91
C LEU A 291 4.12 -23.29 -8.13
N ASN A 292 3.35 -22.22 -7.99
CA ASN A 292 3.19 -21.19 -9.03
C ASN A 292 4.46 -20.37 -9.18
N TRP A 293 5.08 -19.96 -8.07
CA TRP A 293 6.38 -19.30 -8.07
C TRP A 293 7.45 -20.19 -8.74
N ALA A 294 7.52 -21.47 -8.38
CA ALA A 294 8.47 -22.40 -8.96
C ALA A 294 8.23 -22.64 -10.46
N ALA A 295 6.98 -22.62 -10.91
CA ALA A 295 6.64 -22.71 -12.33
C ALA A 295 7.13 -21.49 -13.10
N ALA A 296 6.93 -20.29 -12.54
CA ALA A 296 7.42 -19.05 -13.14
C ALA A 296 8.95 -19.01 -13.19
N GLU A 297 9.63 -19.45 -12.12
CA GLU A 297 11.09 -19.56 -12.10
C GLU A 297 11.62 -20.59 -13.11
N CYS A 298 10.92 -21.71 -13.33
CA CYS A 298 11.26 -22.63 -14.43
C CYS A 298 11.16 -21.92 -15.79
N GLY A 299 10.08 -21.17 -16.01
CA GLY A 299 9.88 -20.39 -17.24
C GLY A 299 10.97 -19.34 -17.46
N ARG A 300 11.38 -18.62 -16.39
CA ARG A 300 12.50 -17.65 -16.43
C ARG A 300 13.85 -18.28 -16.80
N ARG A 301 13.99 -19.60 -16.61
CA ARG A 301 15.21 -20.36 -16.92
C ARG A 301 15.06 -21.22 -18.19
N ASP A 302 14.03 -20.99 -19.00
CA ASP A 302 13.71 -21.77 -20.20
C ASP A 302 13.60 -23.28 -19.93
N MET A 303 13.06 -23.65 -18.76
CA MET A 303 12.83 -25.03 -18.35
C MET A 303 11.33 -25.36 -18.32
N GLU A 304 10.97 -26.59 -18.69
CA GLU A 304 9.60 -27.07 -18.53
C GLU A 304 9.23 -27.18 -17.04
N ALA A 305 8.03 -26.73 -16.68
CA ALA A 305 7.53 -26.70 -15.30
C ALA A 305 7.06 -28.09 -14.82
N THR A 306 7.92 -29.11 -14.94
CA THR A 306 7.67 -30.47 -14.42
C THR A 306 7.71 -30.48 -12.88
N PRO A 307 7.06 -31.46 -12.21
CA PRO A 307 7.12 -31.56 -10.75
C PRO A 307 8.54 -31.64 -10.18
N GLN A 308 9.44 -32.34 -10.88
CA GLN A 308 10.85 -32.48 -10.48
C GLN A 308 11.59 -31.15 -10.58
N ASN A 309 11.38 -30.38 -11.65
CA ASN A 309 12.00 -29.07 -11.83
C ASN A 309 11.46 -28.07 -10.80
N LYS A 310 10.13 -28.05 -10.56
CA LYS A 310 9.52 -27.21 -9.52
C LYS A 310 10.10 -27.51 -8.14
N ARG A 311 10.23 -28.79 -7.79
CA ARG A 311 10.85 -29.22 -6.52
C ARG A 311 12.30 -28.74 -6.43
N ALA A 312 13.07 -28.87 -7.51
CA ALA A 312 14.46 -28.41 -7.54
C ALA A 312 14.57 -26.88 -7.37
N MET A 313 13.67 -26.11 -7.99
CA MET A 313 13.64 -24.64 -7.84
C MET A 313 13.28 -24.22 -6.42
N LEU A 314 12.34 -24.93 -5.77
CA LEU A 314 11.96 -24.64 -4.38
C LEU A 314 13.04 -25.03 -3.37
N GLY A 315 13.83 -26.08 -3.64
CA GLY A 315 14.89 -26.51 -2.75
C GLY A 315 14.44 -26.62 -1.29
N ASN A 316 15.11 -25.89 -0.39
CA ASN A 316 14.81 -25.88 1.04
C ASN A 316 13.47 -25.20 1.39
N ALA A 317 13.00 -24.27 0.55
CA ALA A 317 11.76 -23.53 0.80
C ALA A 317 10.52 -24.45 0.82
N LEU A 318 10.57 -25.58 0.11
CA LEU A 318 9.50 -26.59 0.16
C LEU A 318 9.27 -27.12 1.59
N TYR A 319 10.33 -27.27 2.37
CA TYR A 319 10.26 -27.81 3.73
C TYR A 319 9.81 -26.79 4.77
N LEU A 320 9.63 -25.52 4.38
CA LEU A 320 9.00 -24.50 5.23
C LEU A 320 7.47 -24.63 5.23
N ILE A 321 6.90 -25.36 4.26
CA ILE A 321 5.47 -25.60 4.12
C ILE A 321 5.05 -26.73 5.07
N ARG A 322 4.02 -26.50 5.87
CA ARG A 322 3.56 -27.40 6.95
C ARG A 322 2.55 -28.43 6.44
N ILE A 323 2.88 -29.15 5.39
CA ILE A 323 1.99 -30.14 4.74
C ILE A 323 1.27 -31.08 5.74
N PRO A 324 1.92 -31.58 6.82
CA PRO A 324 1.25 -32.43 7.81
C PRO A 324 0.14 -31.76 8.62
N THR A 325 0.01 -30.43 8.56
CA THR A 325 -1.03 -29.66 9.27
C THR A 325 -2.27 -29.43 8.41
N MET A 326 -2.25 -29.87 7.14
CA MET A 326 -3.45 -29.93 6.29
C MET A 326 -4.45 -30.96 6.85
N THR A 327 -5.70 -30.89 6.41
CA THR A 327 -6.61 -32.03 6.61
C THR A 327 -6.17 -33.22 5.77
N LEU A 328 -6.56 -34.45 6.17
CA LEU A 328 -6.28 -35.65 5.37
C LEU A 328 -6.87 -35.55 3.96
N GLU A 329 -8.05 -34.93 3.82
CA GLU A 329 -8.69 -34.70 2.54
C GLU A 329 -7.88 -33.72 1.66
N GLU A 330 -7.47 -32.58 2.21
CA GLU A 330 -6.62 -31.61 1.52
C GLU A 330 -5.29 -32.25 1.10
N PHE A 331 -4.67 -33.06 1.95
CA PHE A 331 -3.45 -33.78 1.61
C PHE A 331 -3.68 -34.79 0.46
N ALA A 332 -4.68 -35.66 0.59
CA ALA A 332 -4.93 -36.75 -0.35
C ALA A 332 -5.40 -36.27 -1.73
N ASN A 333 -6.22 -35.21 -1.77
CA ASN A 333 -6.76 -34.63 -3.01
C ASN A 333 -5.90 -33.47 -3.56
N GLY A 334 -4.93 -33.00 -2.78
CA GLY A 334 -4.04 -31.90 -3.15
C GLY A 334 -2.58 -32.35 -3.17
N ALA A 335 -1.86 -32.14 -2.07
CA ALA A 335 -0.40 -32.26 -2.00
C ALA A 335 0.15 -33.60 -2.52
N ALA A 336 -0.52 -34.72 -2.20
CA ALA A 336 -0.10 -36.05 -2.62
C ALA A 336 -0.21 -36.27 -4.15
N GLN A 337 -1.12 -35.56 -4.83
CA GLN A 337 -1.37 -35.72 -6.27
C GLN A 337 -0.54 -34.78 -7.14
N LYS A 338 0.08 -33.73 -6.56
CA LYS A 338 0.87 -32.74 -7.32
C LYS A 338 2.20 -33.28 -7.84
N GLY A 339 2.63 -34.48 -7.42
CA GLY A 339 3.91 -35.09 -7.83
C GLY A 339 5.15 -34.41 -7.26
N ILE A 340 4.97 -33.49 -6.30
CA ILE A 340 6.03 -32.70 -5.68
C ILE A 340 6.70 -33.47 -4.55
N LEU A 341 5.94 -34.29 -3.83
CA LEU A 341 6.45 -35.15 -2.76
C LEU A 341 7.08 -36.41 -3.34
N THR A 342 8.15 -36.88 -2.70
CA THR A 342 8.67 -38.22 -2.96
C THR A 342 7.68 -39.28 -2.46
N GLN A 343 7.79 -40.51 -2.96
CA GLN A 343 6.95 -41.62 -2.50
C GLN A 343 7.11 -41.86 -1.00
N GLN A 344 8.33 -41.80 -0.49
CA GLN A 344 8.61 -41.95 0.94
C GLN A 344 7.98 -40.84 1.77
N GLU A 345 8.15 -39.57 1.37
CA GLU A 345 7.50 -38.43 2.05
C GLU A 345 5.97 -38.57 2.06
N THR A 346 5.39 -39.04 0.95
CA THR A 346 3.94 -39.24 0.85
C THR A 346 3.46 -40.32 1.83
N ILE A 347 4.18 -41.43 1.94
CA ILE A 347 3.89 -42.52 2.88
C ILE A 347 4.05 -42.04 4.34
N ASP A 348 5.14 -41.34 4.65
CA ASP A 348 5.41 -40.87 6.01
C ASP A 348 4.38 -39.83 6.47
N ILE A 349 4.01 -38.89 5.59
CA ILE A 349 2.95 -37.91 5.88
C ILE A 349 1.59 -38.62 6.00
N PHE A 350 1.30 -39.62 5.19
CA PHE A 350 0.07 -40.41 5.34
C PHE A 350 0.02 -41.12 6.71
N PHE A 351 1.11 -41.75 7.15
CA PHE A 351 1.18 -42.35 8.48
C PHE A 351 1.08 -41.31 9.60
N HIS A 352 1.52 -40.06 9.39
CA HIS A 352 1.30 -38.99 10.36
C HIS A 352 -0.20 -38.74 10.63
N PHE A 353 -1.05 -38.92 9.63
CA PHE A 353 -2.51 -38.78 9.76
C PHE A 353 -3.19 -40.01 10.35
N THR A 354 -2.75 -41.23 10.01
CA THR A 354 -3.51 -42.46 10.30
C THR A 354 -2.91 -43.36 11.38
N ALA A 355 -1.60 -43.27 11.62
CA ALA A 355 -0.91 -44.21 12.50
C ALA A 355 -0.90 -43.71 13.96
N ASN A 356 -1.00 -44.65 14.90
CA ASN A 356 -0.82 -44.37 16.33
C ASN A 356 0.63 -43.96 16.65
N ASN A 357 1.59 -44.62 15.99
CA ASN A 357 3.01 -44.31 16.12
C ASN A 357 3.44 -43.46 14.92
N LYS A 358 3.59 -42.15 15.15
CA LYS A 358 3.89 -41.18 14.08
C LYS A 358 5.37 -41.23 13.67
N PRO A 359 5.67 -41.23 12.37
CA PRO A 359 7.06 -41.11 11.90
C PRO A 359 7.63 -39.72 12.18
N SER A 360 8.95 -39.62 12.17
CA SER A 360 9.63 -38.32 12.16
C SER A 360 9.58 -37.75 10.74
N LEU A 361 9.11 -36.51 10.60
CA LEU A 361 8.98 -35.83 9.32
C LEU A 361 10.00 -34.71 9.19
N GLN A 362 10.44 -34.45 7.95
CA GLN A 362 11.24 -33.26 7.62
C GLN A 362 10.40 -31.98 7.58
N TYR A 363 9.08 -32.13 7.51
CA TYR A 363 8.12 -31.02 7.48
C TYR A 363 7.68 -30.63 8.90
N PRO A 364 7.43 -29.32 9.16
CA PRO A 364 6.82 -28.88 10.41
C PRO A 364 5.44 -29.49 10.61
N ILE A 365 5.18 -29.96 11.83
CA ILE A 365 3.92 -30.65 12.21
C ILE A 365 2.99 -29.81 13.08
N LYS A 366 3.41 -28.58 13.43
CA LYS A 366 2.59 -27.64 14.21
C LYS A 366 1.94 -26.64 13.27
N ALA A 367 0.63 -26.49 13.36
CA ALA A 367 -0.10 -25.45 12.62
C ALA A 367 0.49 -24.06 12.92
N ARG A 368 0.37 -23.14 11.95
CA ARG A 368 0.76 -21.73 12.13
C ARG A 368 -0.03 -21.12 13.28
N ALA A 369 0.62 -20.26 14.05
CA ALA A 369 -0.03 -19.54 15.15
C ALA A 369 -1.14 -18.61 14.62
N GLY A 370 -0.93 -18.02 13.44
CA GLY A 370 -1.83 -17.03 12.85
C GLY A 370 -1.78 -15.68 13.58
N LEU A 371 -2.64 -14.76 13.17
CA LEU A 371 -2.78 -13.47 13.83
C LEU A 371 -3.63 -13.60 15.11
N LYS A 372 -3.18 -12.93 16.17
CA LYS A 372 -3.95 -12.80 17.40
C LYS A 372 -4.98 -11.68 17.25
N SER A 373 -6.27 -12.04 17.29
CA SER A 373 -7.35 -11.06 17.27
C SER A 373 -7.43 -10.27 18.58
N GLN A 374 -7.70 -8.97 18.46
CA GLN A 374 -8.06 -8.07 19.55
C GLN A 374 -9.57 -7.80 19.49
N ILE A 375 -10.17 -7.50 20.64
CA ILE A 375 -11.62 -7.25 20.77
C ILE A 375 -11.83 -5.90 21.43
N CYS A 376 -12.56 -5.03 20.74
CA CYS A 376 -13.01 -3.74 21.26
C CYS A 376 -14.42 -3.84 21.81
N HIS A 377 -14.55 -3.90 23.14
CA HIS A 377 -15.83 -3.87 23.83
C HIS A 377 -16.31 -2.43 24.01
N ARG A 378 -17.47 -2.09 23.45
CA ARG A 378 -18.00 -0.72 23.50
C ARG A 378 -18.91 -0.43 24.69
N PHE A 379 -19.25 -1.45 25.49
CA PHE A 379 -20.20 -1.36 26.60
C PHE A 379 -19.58 -1.82 27.90
N GLN A 380 -19.94 -1.17 29.01
CA GLN A 380 -19.50 -1.57 30.36
C GLN A 380 -20.39 -2.65 30.96
N SER A 381 -21.65 -2.71 30.53
CA SER A 381 -22.63 -3.68 31.02
C SER A 381 -23.61 -4.12 29.94
N CYS A 382 -24.31 -5.22 30.21
CA CYS A 382 -25.43 -5.68 29.40
C CYS A 382 -26.71 -5.74 30.25
N ALA A 383 -27.85 -5.53 29.62
CA ALA A 383 -29.16 -5.59 30.28
C ALA A 383 -30.09 -6.59 29.60
N TYR A 384 -31.05 -7.13 30.37
CA TYR A 384 -31.91 -8.20 29.87
C TYR A 384 -33.41 -8.12 30.19
N ARG A 385 -33.92 -7.11 30.92
CA ARG A 385 -35.36 -7.00 31.23
C ARG A 385 -35.84 -5.55 31.43
N SER A 386 -36.10 -4.85 30.32
CA SER A 386 -37.08 -3.73 30.23
C SER A 386 -37.25 -3.27 28.77
N ASN A 387 -38.45 -3.41 28.18
CA ASN A 387 -38.85 -3.00 26.81
C ASN A 387 -37.83 -3.30 25.69
N GLN A 388 -37.75 -4.59 25.37
CA GLN A 388 -36.59 -5.31 24.85
C GLN A 388 -36.22 -5.12 23.37
N TRP A 389 -34.91 -5.27 23.14
CA TRP A 389 -34.27 -5.40 21.84
C TRP A 389 -34.73 -6.69 21.15
N ARG A 390 -35.19 -6.54 19.90
CA ARG A 390 -35.75 -7.64 19.11
C ARG A 390 -35.04 -7.75 17.78
N TYR A 391 -34.93 -8.96 17.29
CA TYR A 391 -34.38 -9.25 15.97
C TYR A 391 -35.51 -9.53 15.01
N ARG A 392 -35.96 -8.47 14.31
CA ARG A 392 -37.08 -8.53 13.34
C ARG A 392 -36.66 -8.00 11.97
N GLY A 393 -35.42 -8.29 11.57
CA GLY A 393 -34.84 -7.80 10.33
C GLY A 393 -34.59 -6.29 10.29
N ARG A 394 -34.63 -5.60 11.44
CA ARG A 394 -34.21 -4.19 11.55
C ARG A 394 -32.69 -4.11 11.64
N CYS A 395 -32.14 -3.02 11.14
CA CYS A 395 -30.69 -2.81 11.14
C CYS A 395 -30.23 -2.18 12.45
N ASP A 396 -29.29 -2.83 13.10
CA ASP A 396 -28.44 -2.27 14.13
C ASP A 396 -27.17 -1.74 13.49
N SER A 397 -26.85 -0.46 13.71
CA SER A 397 -25.68 0.14 13.07
C SER A 397 -24.99 1.18 13.94
N ILE A 398 -23.65 1.20 13.88
CA ILE A 398 -22.79 2.15 14.58
C ILE A 398 -21.67 2.60 13.64
N GLN A 399 -21.29 3.87 13.71
CA GLN A 399 -20.11 4.38 13.03
C GLN A 399 -18.90 4.35 13.96
N PHE A 400 -17.73 4.02 13.42
CA PHE A 400 -16.48 4.08 14.15
C PHE A 400 -15.34 4.62 13.28
N SER A 401 -14.39 5.29 13.92
CA SER A 401 -13.06 5.60 13.36
C SER A 401 -11.98 5.09 14.31
N VAL A 402 -10.76 4.95 13.79
CA VAL A 402 -9.60 4.50 14.54
C VAL A 402 -8.40 5.41 14.28
N ASP A 403 -7.50 5.52 15.25
CA ASP A 403 -6.25 6.32 15.15
C ASP A 403 -5.12 5.58 14.41
N ARG A 404 -5.24 4.26 14.27
CA ARG A 404 -4.26 3.39 13.62
C ARG A 404 -4.93 2.45 12.64
N ARG A 405 -4.18 2.07 11.60
CA ARG A 405 -4.63 1.08 10.62
C ARG A 405 -4.87 -0.26 11.32
N ILE A 406 -6.02 -0.87 11.06
CA ILE A 406 -6.41 -2.20 11.54
C ILE A 406 -7.05 -3.01 10.42
N PHE A 407 -7.25 -4.30 10.66
CA PHE A 407 -8.05 -5.18 9.83
C PHE A 407 -9.23 -5.71 10.64
N VAL A 408 -10.44 -5.27 10.31
CA VAL A 408 -11.66 -5.77 10.97
C VAL A 408 -11.98 -7.17 10.45
N VAL A 409 -12.16 -8.11 11.36
CA VAL A 409 -12.39 -9.53 11.06
C VAL A 409 -13.86 -9.90 11.26
N GLY A 410 -14.55 -9.23 12.18
CA GLY A 410 -15.92 -9.56 12.52
C GLY A 410 -16.49 -8.71 13.65
N PHE A 411 -17.71 -9.05 14.04
CA PHE A 411 -18.44 -8.42 15.14
C PHE A 411 -18.79 -9.46 16.19
N GLY A 412 -18.77 -9.08 17.47
CA GLY A 412 -19.47 -9.82 18.51
C GLY A 412 -20.87 -9.23 18.69
N LEU A 413 -21.87 -10.10 18.74
CA LEU A 413 -23.29 -9.76 18.83
C LEU A 413 -23.90 -10.38 20.07
N TYR A 414 -24.86 -9.71 20.71
CA TYR A 414 -25.59 -10.35 21.78
C TYR A 414 -26.55 -11.40 21.24
N GLY A 415 -26.87 -12.39 22.08
CA GLY A 415 -27.85 -13.42 21.79
C GLY A 415 -29.17 -13.23 22.55
N SER A 416 -29.94 -14.30 22.59
CA SER A 416 -31.24 -14.40 23.27
C SER A 416 -31.11 -14.17 24.78
N SER A 417 -32.06 -13.43 25.35
CA SER A 417 -32.22 -13.25 26.80
C SER A 417 -33.23 -14.20 27.44
N ASN A 418 -33.87 -15.06 26.65
CA ASN A 418 -35.00 -15.89 27.06
C ASN A 418 -34.73 -17.40 26.95
N GLY A 419 -33.50 -17.79 26.65
CA GLY A 419 -33.09 -19.19 26.48
C GLY A 419 -32.42 -19.42 25.14
N ALA A 420 -32.16 -20.69 24.82
CA ALA A 420 -31.47 -21.06 23.61
C ALA A 420 -32.27 -20.73 22.34
N ALA A 421 -31.63 -20.13 21.34
CA ALA A 421 -32.27 -19.77 20.07
C ALA A 421 -31.25 -19.69 18.94
N ASP A 422 -31.70 -20.04 17.73
CA ASP A 422 -30.95 -19.83 16.49
C ASP A 422 -31.30 -18.47 15.89
N TYR A 423 -30.27 -17.79 15.39
CA TYR A 423 -30.41 -16.50 14.72
C TYR A 423 -29.75 -16.52 13.36
N SER A 424 -30.41 -15.91 12.38
CA SER A 424 -29.78 -15.51 11.12
C SER A 424 -29.33 -14.07 11.21
N VAL A 425 -28.12 -13.78 10.73
CA VAL A 425 -27.56 -12.44 10.75
C VAL A 425 -26.85 -12.12 9.45
N LYS A 426 -27.16 -10.94 8.90
CA LYS A 426 -26.36 -10.30 7.87
C LYS A 426 -25.50 -9.22 8.51
N ILE A 427 -24.18 -9.32 8.37
CA ILE A 427 -23.26 -8.24 8.76
C ILE A 427 -22.73 -7.53 7.53
N GLU A 428 -22.55 -6.21 7.62
CA GLU A 428 -21.90 -5.42 6.57
C GLU A 428 -20.95 -4.39 7.23
N LEU A 429 -19.79 -4.20 6.62
CA LEU A 429 -18.88 -3.10 6.91
C LEU A 429 -18.89 -2.14 5.71
N LYS A 430 -19.15 -0.86 5.94
CA LYS A 430 -19.33 0.15 4.89
C LYS A 430 -18.42 1.34 5.08
N ARG A 431 -18.12 2.03 3.98
CA ARG A 431 -17.45 3.33 3.96
C ARG A 431 -18.16 4.24 2.97
N LEU A 432 -18.57 5.42 3.43
CA LEU A 432 -19.30 6.42 2.61
C LEU A 432 -20.51 5.80 1.88
N GLY A 433 -21.27 4.93 2.57
CA GLY A 433 -22.44 4.23 2.03
C GLY A 433 -22.13 3.04 1.10
N ARG A 434 -20.86 2.81 0.73
CA ARG A 434 -20.45 1.64 -0.07
C ARG A 434 -20.13 0.47 0.85
N VAL A 435 -20.73 -0.69 0.57
CA VAL A 435 -20.39 -1.96 1.24
C VAL A 435 -18.99 -2.40 0.81
N LEU A 436 -18.10 -2.60 1.80
CA LEU A 436 -16.75 -3.11 1.61
C LEU A 436 -16.71 -4.63 1.73
N ALA A 437 -17.46 -5.16 2.70
CA ALA A 437 -17.67 -6.59 2.89
C ALA A 437 -19.04 -6.84 3.52
N GLU A 438 -19.60 -7.99 3.22
CA GLU A 438 -20.81 -8.51 3.85
C GLU A 438 -20.67 -10.02 4.08
N ASN A 439 -21.37 -10.54 5.07
CA ASN A 439 -21.51 -11.99 5.24
C ASN A 439 -22.88 -12.32 5.84
N ASN A 440 -23.46 -13.44 5.40
CA ASN A 440 -24.68 -13.99 5.97
C ASN A 440 -24.29 -15.21 6.82
N ASN A 441 -24.45 -15.08 8.13
CA ASN A 441 -24.12 -16.10 9.09
C ASN A 441 -25.37 -16.57 9.84
N THR A 442 -25.24 -17.73 10.49
CA THR A 442 -26.16 -18.18 11.52
C THR A 442 -25.38 -18.45 12.79
N PHE A 443 -25.92 -18.11 13.94
CA PHE A 443 -25.31 -18.46 15.22
C PHE A 443 -26.36 -19.00 16.19
N PHE A 444 -25.91 -19.91 17.04
CA PHE A 444 -26.70 -20.45 18.14
C PHE A 444 -26.39 -19.65 19.40
N SER A 445 -27.43 -19.06 19.97
CA SER A 445 -27.38 -18.43 21.29
C SER A 445 -27.77 -19.45 22.35
N ASP A 446 -26.97 -19.60 23.40
CA ASP A 446 -27.26 -20.48 24.54
C ASP A 446 -28.20 -19.85 25.60
N GLY A 447 -28.54 -18.57 25.42
CA GLY A 447 -29.37 -17.81 26.35
C GLY A 447 -28.58 -17.09 27.44
N SER A 448 -27.25 -17.16 27.40
CA SER A 448 -26.35 -16.39 28.27
C SER A 448 -26.17 -14.96 27.77
N SER A 449 -25.60 -14.11 28.63
CA SER A 449 -25.21 -12.75 28.28
C SER A 449 -23.92 -12.67 27.45
N ASN A 450 -23.35 -13.80 27.04
CA ASN A 450 -22.14 -13.83 26.24
C ASN A 450 -22.42 -13.30 24.82
N THR A 451 -21.36 -12.80 24.19
CA THR A 451 -21.39 -12.38 22.79
C THR A 451 -21.06 -13.56 21.88
N PHE A 452 -21.63 -13.53 20.68
CA PHE A 452 -21.42 -14.50 19.63
C PHE A 452 -20.68 -13.81 18.49
N HIS A 453 -19.54 -14.37 18.12
CA HIS A 453 -18.71 -13.80 17.07
C HIS A 453 -19.20 -14.24 15.70
N VAL A 454 -19.35 -13.26 14.81
CA VAL A 454 -19.63 -13.47 13.40
C VAL A 454 -18.54 -12.79 12.58
N TYR A 455 -18.06 -13.49 11.55
CA TYR A 455 -16.87 -13.12 10.82
C TYR A 455 -17.18 -12.80 9.36
N PHE A 456 -16.39 -11.89 8.80
CA PHE A 456 -16.29 -11.73 7.35
C PHE A 456 -15.42 -12.84 6.76
N ASP A 457 -15.57 -13.12 5.47
CA ASP A 457 -14.75 -14.14 4.79
C ASP A 457 -13.27 -13.77 4.76
N ASN A 458 -12.96 -12.47 4.70
CA ASN A 458 -11.60 -11.93 4.69
C ASN A 458 -11.52 -10.70 5.60
N PRO A 459 -10.41 -10.49 6.34
CA PRO A 459 -10.20 -9.26 7.10
C PRO A 459 -10.21 -8.02 6.21
N ILE A 460 -10.89 -6.96 6.67
CA ILE A 460 -11.08 -5.72 5.92
C ILE A 460 -10.19 -4.63 6.49
N GLN A 461 -9.33 -4.08 5.63
CA GLN A 461 -8.46 -2.95 5.98
C GLN A 461 -9.30 -1.69 6.30
N VAL A 462 -9.02 -1.11 7.45
CA VAL A 462 -9.61 0.14 7.95
C VAL A 462 -8.49 1.16 8.10
N GLU A 463 -8.60 2.25 7.34
CA GLU A 463 -7.66 3.36 7.40
C GLU A 463 -7.89 4.26 8.63
N PRO A 464 -6.82 4.86 9.19
CA PRO A 464 -6.92 5.84 10.26
C PRO A 464 -7.81 7.04 9.91
N GLU A 465 -8.38 7.66 10.94
CA GLU A 465 -9.10 8.95 10.87
C GLU A 465 -10.26 8.98 9.85
N THR A 466 -10.76 7.80 9.49
CA THR A 466 -11.85 7.63 8.54
C THR A 466 -12.99 6.90 9.23
N PHE A 467 -14.22 7.40 9.08
CA PHE A 467 -15.39 6.73 9.61
C PHE A 467 -15.87 5.58 8.71
N TYR A 468 -16.10 4.44 9.34
CA TYR A 468 -16.72 3.24 8.77
C TYR A 468 -18.02 2.96 9.50
N THR A 469 -18.98 2.36 8.81
CA THR A 469 -20.26 1.93 9.38
C THR A 469 -20.24 0.42 9.57
N ALA A 470 -20.29 -0.03 10.83
CA ALA A 470 -20.59 -1.41 11.17
C ALA A 470 -22.11 -1.58 11.21
N SER A 471 -22.63 -2.62 10.58
CA SER A 471 -24.07 -2.89 10.54
C SER A 471 -24.36 -4.38 10.65
N ALA A 472 -25.42 -4.69 11.37
CA ALA A 472 -25.92 -6.04 11.55
C ALA A 472 -27.45 -6.03 11.43
N VAL A 473 -27.99 -6.94 10.63
CA VAL A 473 -29.41 -7.20 10.52
C VAL A 473 -29.64 -8.61 11.06
N LEU A 474 -30.26 -8.69 12.24
CA LEU A 474 -30.57 -9.95 12.89
C LEU A 474 -32.06 -10.28 12.73
N ASP A 475 -32.35 -11.55 12.56
CA ASP A 475 -33.72 -12.09 12.56
C ASP A 475 -33.82 -13.32 13.46
N GLY A 476 -34.83 -13.32 14.34
CA GLY A 476 -35.15 -14.43 15.22
C GLY A 476 -36.31 -14.15 16.18
N GLY A 477 -36.85 -15.22 16.77
CA GLY A 477 -38.11 -15.16 17.54
C GLY A 477 -37.98 -14.55 18.93
N GLU A 478 -36.80 -14.64 19.54
CA GLU A 478 -36.59 -14.30 20.94
C GLU A 478 -36.06 -12.89 21.17
N LEU A 479 -36.32 -12.39 22.37
CA LEU A 479 -35.78 -11.12 22.88
C LEU A 479 -34.30 -11.29 23.15
N SER A 480 -33.52 -10.22 22.99
CA SER A 480 -32.05 -10.30 23.12
C SER A 480 -31.51 -9.46 24.27
N TYR A 481 -30.33 -9.84 24.75
CA TYR A 481 -29.48 -8.96 25.52
C TYR A 481 -29.08 -7.75 24.66
N PHE A 482 -28.84 -6.62 25.30
CA PHE A 482 -28.26 -5.45 24.64
C PHE A 482 -27.32 -4.73 25.59
N GLY A 483 -26.37 -3.98 25.03
CA GLY A 483 -25.38 -3.25 25.81
C GLY A 483 -25.93 -1.94 26.36
N GLN A 484 -25.39 -1.55 27.50
CA GLN A 484 -25.65 -0.27 28.17
C GLN A 484 -24.33 0.36 28.58
N GLU A 485 -24.39 1.62 29.01
CA GLU A 485 -23.22 2.38 29.46
C GLU A 485 -22.14 2.41 28.38
N GLY A 486 -22.58 2.71 27.16
CA GLY A 486 -21.71 2.70 25.99
C GLY A 486 -20.73 3.86 25.96
N MET A 487 -19.52 3.55 25.52
CA MET A 487 -18.38 4.47 25.50
C MET A 487 -18.22 5.10 24.12
N SER A 488 -18.06 6.43 24.06
CA SER A 488 -17.79 7.14 22.81
C SER A 488 -16.36 6.96 22.33
N GLU A 489 -15.45 6.59 23.22
CA GLU A 489 -14.05 6.31 22.93
C GLU A 489 -13.58 5.09 23.73
N VAL A 490 -12.85 4.18 23.08
CA VAL A 490 -12.30 2.96 23.69
C VAL A 490 -10.90 2.71 23.16
N THR A 491 -9.92 2.53 24.04
CA THR A 491 -8.56 2.16 23.66
C THR A 491 -8.32 0.67 23.94
N VAL A 492 -7.87 -0.05 22.92
CA VAL A 492 -7.51 -1.48 22.98
C VAL A 492 -6.09 -1.64 22.46
N GLY A 493 -5.18 -2.05 23.34
CA GLY A 493 -3.75 -2.10 23.00
C GLY A 493 -3.25 -0.71 22.60
N GLN A 494 -2.81 -0.57 21.35
CA GLN A 494 -2.34 0.70 20.78
C GLN A 494 -3.37 1.43 19.93
N VAL A 495 -4.58 0.89 19.79
CA VAL A 495 -5.62 1.41 18.89
C VAL A 495 -6.72 2.07 19.70
N THR A 496 -7.05 3.31 19.36
CA THR A 496 -8.17 4.06 19.93
C THR A 496 -9.31 4.09 18.94
N PHE A 497 -10.48 3.60 19.37
CA PHE A 497 -11.73 3.64 18.62
C PHE A 497 -12.56 4.83 19.07
N GLN A 498 -13.14 5.56 18.13
CA GLN A 498 -14.14 6.59 18.38
C GLN A 498 -15.46 6.19 17.75
N PHE A 499 -16.56 6.28 18.50
CA PHE A 499 -17.89 5.83 18.09
C PHE A 499 -18.87 6.99 17.91
N GLN A 500 -19.68 6.89 16.85
CA GLN A 500 -20.77 7.82 16.55
C GLN A 500 -22.03 7.07 16.14
N CYS A 501 -23.19 7.69 16.36
CA CYS A 501 -24.47 7.13 15.92
C CYS A 501 -24.51 7.03 14.39
N SER A 502 -24.98 5.90 13.88
CA SER A 502 -25.24 5.71 12.46
C SER A 502 -26.68 6.12 12.11
N SER A 503 -26.85 6.86 11.01
CA SER A 503 -28.18 7.15 10.46
C SER A 503 -28.87 5.91 9.86
N GLU A 504 -28.13 4.83 9.63
CA GLU A 504 -28.65 3.54 9.14
C GLU A 504 -29.26 2.69 10.25
N SER A 505 -29.06 3.07 11.52
CA SER A 505 -29.57 2.32 12.67
C SER A 505 -31.09 2.50 12.82
N THR A 506 -31.84 1.44 12.55
CA THR A 506 -33.32 1.42 12.60
C THR A 506 -33.86 0.59 13.76
N ASN A 507 -32.98 -0.14 14.47
CA ASN A 507 -33.34 -0.94 15.64
C ASN A 507 -32.94 -0.28 16.98
N GLY A 508 -32.37 0.93 16.94
CA GLY A 508 -32.07 1.75 18.12
C GLY A 508 -30.61 1.71 18.58
N THR A 509 -29.74 0.98 17.89
CA THR A 509 -28.31 0.94 18.24
C THR A 509 -27.70 2.32 18.10
N GLY A 510 -27.04 2.79 19.17
CA GLY A 510 -26.29 4.03 19.18
C GLY A 510 -25.08 3.91 20.10
N VAL A 511 -24.45 5.05 20.41
CA VAL A 511 -23.25 5.07 21.25
C VAL A 511 -23.55 4.56 22.66
N GLN A 512 -24.64 5.02 23.28
CA GLN A 512 -24.95 4.73 24.69
C GLN A 512 -25.52 3.32 24.95
N GLY A 513 -26.11 2.67 23.94
CA GLY A 513 -26.79 1.38 24.11
C GLY A 513 -27.06 0.66 22.78
N GLY A 514 -27.18 -0.67 22.84
CA GLY A 514 -27.60 -1.51 21.72
C GLY A 514 -26.75 -2.72 21.36
N GLN A 515 -26.76 -3.09 20.08
CA GLN A 515 -26.09 -4.26 19.51
C GLN A 515 -24.72 -3.93 18.95
N ILE A 516 -24.00 -4.94 18.44
CA ILE A 516 -22.59 -4.83 18.05
C ILE A 516 -21.74 -4.44 19.27
N PRO A 517 -21.82 -5.16 20.41
CA PRO A 517 -20.99 -4.89 21.58
C PRO A 517 -19.49 -4.92 21.30
N GLU A 518 -19.08 -5.65 20.27
CA GLU A 518 -17.67 -5.95 20.02
C GLU A 518 -17.30 -5.74 18.56
N LEU A 519 -16.18 -5.05 18.33
CA LEU A 519 -15.46 -5.07 17.06
C LEU A 519 -14.22 -5.97 17.20
N ILE A 520 -14.12 -6.97 16.34
CA ILE A 520 -13.01 -7.94 16.35
C ILE A 520 -12.03 -7.56 15.24
N PHE A 521 -10.76 -7.38 15.58
CA PHE A 521 -9.78 -6.85 14.63
C PHE A 521 -8.38 -7.43 14.82
N TYR A 522 -7.56 -7.36 13.77
CA TYR A 522 -6.10 -7.43 13.85
C TYR A 522 -5.53 -6.02 13.79
N GLY A 523 -4.55 -5.73 14.62
CA GLY A 523 -3.97 -4.39 14.70
C GLY A 523 -2.64 -4.42 15.45
N PRO A 524 -1.95 -3.28 15.53
CA PRO A 524 -0.66 -3.19 16.20
C PRO A 524 -0.79 -3.68 17.65
N THR A 525 0.06 -4.64 18.00
CA THR A 525 0.22 -5.16 19.35
C THR A 525 1.41 -4.47 20.00
N HIS A 526 1.42 -4.39 21.34
CA HIS A 526 2.69 -4.23 22.04
C HIS A 526 3.46 -5.53 21.81
N ASP A 527 4.32 -5.56 20.79
CA ASP A 527 5.18 -6.72 20.61
C ASP A 527 6.15 -6.79 21.79
N GLU A 528 6.06 -7.92 22.50
CA GLU A 528 7.15 -8.45 23.31
C GLU A 528 8.33 -8.67 22.36
N HIS A 529 9.36 -7.83 22.48
CA HIS A 529 10.63 -7.96 21.78
C HIS A 529 11.34 -9.29 22.08
#